data_AF-A0A9P0JI93-F1
#
_entry.id   AF-A0A9P0JI93-F1
#
_cell.length_a   1.000
_cell.length_b   1.000
_cell.length_c   1.000
_cell.angle_alpha   90.00
_cell.angle_beta   90.00
_cell.angle_gamma   90.00
#
_symmetry.space_group_name_H-M   'P 1'
#
loop_
_entity.id
_entity.type
_entity.pdbx_description
1 polymer ?
#
loop_
_entity_poly.entity_id
_entity_poly.type
_entity_poly.pdbx_seq_one_letter_code
_entity_poly.pdbx_strand_id
1 'polypeptide(L)'
;MALRESIMKQMQITFPSLAWLLPSRLFWKPDEVLVQTDKKNFSLNNLEEYFRGLSYPEGWEMRKDTEPYQLHFQPPGVEVHCLYGVNVPTVEKYSIFLGVTFTDVRGRFNKYPCLTTEGVPDGS
;
A
#
# COMPACT_ATOMS: atom_id res chain seq x y z
N MET A 1 14.18 -3.28 23.16
CA MET A 1 14.71 -2.03 22.58
C MET A 1 14.06 -1.85 21.22
N ALA A 2 13.37 -0.72 20.97
CA ALA A 2 12.68 -0.47 19.70
C ALA A 2 13.18 0.85 19.11
N LEU A 3 13.44 0.86 17.80
CA LEU A 3 13.86 2.05 17.06
C LEU A 3 12.71 3.07 16.97
N ARG A 4 13.05 4.35 16.86
CA ARG A 4 12.06 5.41 16.60
C ARG A 4 11.45 5.22 15.21
N GLU A 5 10.15 5.46 15.07
CA GLU A 5 9.41 5.26 13.81
C GLU A 5 10.01 5.99 12.61
N SER A 6 10.51 7.21 12.80
CA SER A 6 11.17 7.97 11.73
C SER A 6 12.44 7.30 11.21
N ILE A 7 13.23 6.68 12.10
CA ILE A 7 14.46 5.96 11.75
C ILE A 7 14.09 4.64 11.07
N MET A 8 13.09 3.94 11.61
CA MET A 8 12.59 2.70 11.01
C MET A 8 12.07 2.94 9.60
N LYS A 9 11.30 4.01 9.38
CA LYS A 9 10.85 4.40 8.03
C LYS A 9 12.02 4.65 7.09
N GLN A 10 13.02 5.41 7.51
CA GLN A 10 14.21 5.70 6.69
C GLN A 10 14.96 4.43 6.28
N MET A 11 15.04 3.43 7.16
CA MET A 11 15.60 2.13 6.81
C MET A 11 14.67 1.34 5.89
N GLN A 12 13.37 1.28 6.20
CA GLN A 12 12.43 0.45 5.44
C GLN A 12 12.32 0.88 3.98
N ILE A 13 12.23 2.18 3.71
CA ILE A 13 12.05 2.69 2.34
C ILE A 13 13.23 2.38 1.41
N THR A 14 14.42 2.08 1.95
CA THR A 14 15.58 1.72 1.12
C THR A 14 15.56 0.26 0.65
N PHE A 15 14.62 -0.56 1.13
CA PHE A 15 14.50 -1.94 0.70
C PHE A 15 13.74 -2.08 -0.62
N PRO A 16 14.36 -2.59 -1.71
CA PRO A 16 13.67 -2.79 -2.99
C PRO A 16 12.53 -3.81 -2.91
N SER A 17 12.56 -4.70 -1.92
CA SER A 17 11.46 -5.61 -1.64
C SER A 17 10.14 -4.89 -1.32
N LEU A 18 10.17 -3.69 -0.74
CA LEU A 18 8.94 -2.93 -0.51
C LEU A 18 8.35 -2.37 -1.81
N ALA A 19 9.19 -1.88 -2.73
CA ALA A 19 8.73 -1.45 -4.05
C ALA A 19 8.15 -2.63 -4.86
N TRP A 20 8.70 -3.83 -4.66
CA TRP A 20 8.20 -5.09 -5.23
C TRP A 20 6.95 -5.64 -4.52
N LEU A 21 6.55 -5.15 -3.35
CA LEU A 21 5.32 -5.57 -2.68
C LEU A 21 4.16 -4.57 -2.86
N LEU A 22 4.38 -3.50 -3.63
CA LEU A 22 3.31 -2.58 -3.99
C LEU A 22 2.22 -3.28 -4.80
N PRO A 23 0.97 -2.78 -4.73
CA PRO A 23 -0.15 -3.36 -5.47
C PRO A 23 0.16 -3.52 -6.96
N SER A 24 -0.20 -4.69 -7.50
CA SER A 24 0.08 -5.05 -8.89
C SER A 24 -1.13 -4.80 -9.78
N ARG A 25 -0.89 -4.39 -11.02
CA ARG A 25 -1.94 -4.19 -12.04
C ARG A 25 -2.69 -5.48 -12.41
N LEU A 26 -2.17 -6.64 -12.02
CA LEU A 26 -2.85 -7.94 -12.21
C LEU A 26 -4.03 -8.14 -11.25
N PHE A 27 -4.02 -7.49 -10.09
CA PHE A 27 -5.01 -7.71 -9.03
C PHE A 27 -5.80 -6.44 -8.66
N TRP A 28 -5.23 -5.25 -8.86
CA TRP A 28 -5.89 -3.96 -8.59
C TRP A 28 -6.23 -3.22 -9.88
N LYS A 29 -7.36 -2.52 -9.91
CA LYS A 29 -7.74 -1.73 -11.10
C LYS A 29 -6.82 -0.50 -11.21
N PRO A 30 -6.46 -0.07 -12.42
CA PRO A 30 -5.52 1.03 -12.62
C PRO A 30 -6.02 2.38 -12.06
N ASP A 31 -7.35 2.57 -12.05
CA ASP A 31 -8.03 3.77 -11.55
C ASP A 31 -8.54 3.62 -10.11
N GLU A 32 -8.23 2.51 -9.44
CA GLU A 32 -8.59 2.30 -8.05
C GLU A 32 -7.79 3.22 -7.13
N VAL A 33 -8.49 3.97 -6.27
CA VAL A 33 -7.85 4.93 -5.37
C VAL A 33 -7.29 4.18 -4.16
N LEU A 34 -5.96 4.15 -4.06
CA LEU A 34 -5.22 3.51 -2.96
C LEU A 34 -4.91 4.48 -1.83
N VAL A 35 -4.59 5.73 -2.18
CA VAL A 35 -4.33 6.80 -1.20
C VAL A 35 -5.14 8.03 -1.58
N GLN A 36 -6.07 8.41 -0.72
CA GLN A 36 -6.87 9.61 -0.83
C GLN A 36 -6.27 10.68 0.07
N THR A 37 -6.03 11.88 -0.46
CA THR A 37 -5.60 13.04 0.33
C THR A 37 -6.54 14.22 0.10
N ASP A 38 -6.48 15.28 0.91
CA ASP A 38 -7.28 16.50 0.65
C ASP A 38 -7.01 17.11 -0.73
N LYS A 39 -5.78 16.93 -1.22
CA LYS A 39 -5.28 17.59 -2.42
C LYS A 39 -5.45 16.74 -3.66
N LYS A 40 -5.24 15.42 -3.53
CA LYS A 40 -5.17 14.50 -4.66
C LYS A 40 -5.44 13.05 -4.26
N ASN A 41 -6.04 12.31 -5.18
CA ASN A 41 -6.20 10.87 -5.10
C ASN A 41 -5.09 10.18 -5.89
N PHE A 42 -4.47 9.17 -5.29
CA PHE A 42 -3.43 8.37 -5.88
C PHE A 42 -3.94 6.95 -6.17
N SER A 43 -3.69 6.50 -7.39
CA SER A 43 -3.95 5.17 -7.93
C SER A 43 -2.66 4.59 -8.53
N LEU A 44 -2.73 3.40 -9.11
CA LEU A 44 -1.58 2.81 -9.81
C LEU A 44 -1.15 3.62 -11.05
N ASN A 45 -2.07 4.34 -11.69
CA ASN A 45 -1.78 5.16 -12.87
C ASN A 45 -0.94 6.40 -12.57
N ASN A 46 -0.98 6.92 -11.34
CA ASN A 46 -0.24 8.14 -10.95
C ASN A 46 0.76 7.88 -9.81
N LEU A 47 1.28 6.66 -9.73
CA LEU A 47 2.21 6.21 -8.70
C LEU A 47 3.54 6.99 -8.70
N GLU A 48 4.00 7.47 -9.86
CA GLU A 48 5.18 8.35 -9.94
C GLU A 48 4.97 9.66 -9.17
N GLU A 49 3.79 10.27 -9.35
CA GLU A 49 3.46 11.52 -8.66
C GLU A 49 3.33 11.32 -7.15
N TYR A 50 2.88 10.13 -6.72
CA TYR A 50 2.87 9.75 -5.31
C TYR A 50 4.29 9.76 -4.72
N PHE A 51 5.26 9.12 -5.38
CA PHE A 51 6.66 9.12 -4.92
C PHE A 51 7.30 10.51 -4.93
N ARG A 52 6.99 11.34 -5.94
CA ARG A 52 7.41 12.74 -5.98
C ARG A 52 6.79 13.56 -4.85
N GLY A 53 5.50 13.35 -4.56
CA GLY A 53 4.80 14.00 -3.45
C GLY A 53 5.37 13.64 -2.07
N LEU A 54 5.93 12.44 -1.93
CA LEU A 54 6.65 12.00 -0.75
C LEU A 54 8.10 12.51 -0.66
N SER A 55 8.58 13.23 -1.68
CA SER A 55 9.99 13.62 -1.83
C SER A 55 10.94 12.40 -1.80
N TYR A 56 10.52 11.29 -2.42
CA TYR A 56 11.28 10.04 -2.53
C TYR A 56 11.20 9.47 -3.95
N PRO A 57 11.79 10.14 -4.96
CA PRO A 57 11.76 9.69 -6.35
C PRO A 57 12.48 8.35 -6.58
N GLU A 58 13.44 7.99 -5.74
CA GLU A 58 14.17 6.72 -5.83
C GLU A 58 13.23 5.51 -5.72
N GLY A 59 12.15 5.63 -4.95
CA GLY A 59 11.13 4.58 -4.85
C GLY A 59 10.42 4.29 -6.17
N TRP A 60 10.29 5.30 -7.04
CA TRP A 60 9.76 5.09 -8.39
C TRP A 60 10.74 4.33 -9.28
N GLU A 61 12.04 4.61 -9.18
CA GLU A 61 13.07 3.85 -9.89
C GLU A 61 13.09 2.38 -9.43
N MET A 62 13.05 2.14 -8.12
CA MET A 62 12.95 0.79 -7.54
C MET A 62 11.70 0.05 -8.01
N ARG A 63 10.57 0.77 -8.18
CA ARG A 63 9.34 0.19 -8.73
C ARG A 63 9.52 -0.21 -10.19
N LYS A 64 10.12 0.64 -11.03
CA LYS A 64 10.40 0.31 -12.44
C LYS A 64 11.32 -0.91 -12.58
N ASP A 65 12.31 -1.03 -11.72
CA ASP A 65 13.24 -2.16 -11.72
C ASP A 65 12.55 -3.48 -11.35
N THR A 66 11.53 -3.43 -10.48
CA THR A 66 10.87 -4.61 -9.91
C THR A 66 9.56 -5.01 -10.60
N GLU A 67 8.87 -4.08 -11.26
CA GLU A 67 7.59 -4.30 -11.93
C GLU A 67 7.62 -5.45 -12.96
N PRO A 68 8.65 -5.62 -13.81
CA PRO A 68 8.70 -6.69 -14.80
C PRO A 68 8.61 -8.11 -14.21
N TYR A 69 9.08 -8.30 -12.98
CA TYR A 69 9.07 -9.60 -12.29
C TYR A 69 7.71 -9.95 -11.68
N GLN A 70 6.79 -8.99 -11.57
CA GLN A 70 5.43 -9.25 -11.09
C GLN A 70 4.45 -9.63 -12.21
N LEU A 71 4.74 -9.23 -13.45
CA LEU A 71 3.80 -9.35 -14.57
C LEU A 71 3.66 -10.77 -15.11
N HIS A 72 4.69 -11.60 -14.91
CA HIS A 72 4.73 -12.99 -15.39
C HIS A 72 4.28 -13.98 -14.32
N PHE A 73 3.00 -13.92 -13.94
CA PHE A 73 2.41 -14.84 -12.95
C PHE A 73 1.97 -16.16 -13.62
N GLN A 74 2.94 -16.95 -14.09
CA GLN A 74 2.67 -18.27 -14.66
C GLN A 74 2.53 -19.34 -13.56
N PRO A 75 1.62 -20.31 -13.74
CA PRO A 75 1.47 -21.40 -12.78
C PRO A 75 2.76 -22.25 -12.71
N PRO A 76 3.13 -22.77 -11.52
CA PRO A 76 4.41 -23.45 -11.31
C PRO A 76 4.51 -24.86 -11.92
N GLY A 77 3.48 -25.35 -12.62
CA GLY A 77 3.50 -26.64 -13.33
C GLY A 77 3.54 -27.89 -12.44
N VAL A 78 3.28 -27.73 -11.14
CA VAL A 78 3.25 -28.80 -10.13
C VAL A 78 1.94 -28.74 -9.34
N GLU A 79 1.64 -29.77 -8.55
CA GLU A 79 0.50 -29.74 -7.63
C GLU A 79 0.69 -28.61 -6.60
N VAL A 80 -0.33 -27.78 -6.42
CA VAL A 80 -0.31 -26.63 -5.51
C VAL A 80 -1.50 -26.69 -4.57
N HIS A 81 -1.25 -26.45 -3.29
CA HIS A 81 -2.27 -26.20 -2.28
C HIS A 81 -2.13 -24.75 -1.77
N CYS A 82 -3.02 -23.87 -2.21
CA CYS A 82 -3.02 -22.46 -1.81
C CYS A 82 -3.80 -22.27 -0.50
N LEU A 83 -3.12 -21.78 0.54
CA LEU A 83 -3.74 -21.44 1.82
C LEU A 83 -3.75 -19.93 1.98
N TYR A 84 -4.93 -19.34 2.19
CA TYR A 84 -5.10 -17.91 2.42
C TYR A 84 -6.24 -17.65 3.43
N GLY A 85 -6.14 -16.54 4.15
CA GLY A 85 -7.18 -16.10 5.09
C GLY A 85 -8.26 -15.30 4.37
N VAL A 86 -9.51 -15.49 4.77
CA VAL A 86 -10.67 -14.71 4.32
C VAL A 86 -11.41 -14.15 5.54
N ASN A 87 -12.23 -13.12 5.34
CA ASN A 87 -13.04 -12.48 6.39
C ASN A 87 -12.24 -11.86 7.55
N VAL A 88 -10.99 -11.48 7.30
CA VAL A 88 -10.17 -10.69 8.24
C VAL A 88 -10.06 -9.27 7.69
N PRO A 89 -10.52 -8.23 8.45
CA PRO A 89 -10.44 -6.85 8.00
C PRO A 89 -9.01 -6.47 7.62
N THR A 90 -8.82 -6.10 6.35
CA THR A 90 -7.52 -5.73 5.77
C THR A 90 -7.61 -4.33 5.17
N VAL A 91 -6.51 -3.59 5.17
CA VAL A 91 -6.47 -2.20 4.66
C VAL A 91 -6.43 -2.22 3.13
N GLU A 92 -7.43 -1.63 2.48
CA GLU A 92 -7.52 -1.52 1.01
C GLU A 92 -7.20 -0.10 0.51
N LYS A 93 -7.62 0.92 1.27
CA LYS A 93 -7.44 2.34 0.94
C LYS A 93 -7.00 3.12 2.18
N TYR A 94 -6.12 4.10 1.98
CA TYR A 94 -5.72 5.03 3.03
C TYR A 94 -6.25 6.44 2.74
N SER A 95 -6.89 7.08 3.72
CA SER A 95 -7.44 8.45 3.58
C SER A 95 -6.73 9.41 4.55
N ILE A 96 -6.09 10.46 4.02
CA ILE A 96 -5.29 11.44 4.76
C ILE A 96 -5.87 12.84 4.54
N PHE A 97 -6.62 13.33 5.52
CA PHE A 97 -7.17 14.67 5.50
C PHE A 97 -6.48 15.56 6.56
N LEU A 98 -6.29 16.85 6.24
CA LEU A 98 -5.55 17.85 7.00
C LEU A 98 -6.21 18.04 8.37
N GLY A 99 -5.56 17.49 9.40
CA GLY A 99 -6.05 17.49 10.78
C GLY A 99 -5.67 16.25 11.60
N VAL A 100 -5.12 15.20 10.96
CA VAL A 100 -4.76 13.94 11.64
C VAL A 100 -3.25 13.69 11.55
N THR A 101 -2.58 13.54 12.69
CA THR A 101 -1.14 13.25 12.78
C THR A 101 -0.90 11.75 12.88
N PHE A 102 0.20 11.26 12.31
CA PHE A 102 0.61 9.85 12.37
C PHE A 102 0.81 9.32 13.81
N THR A 103 0.88 10.20 14.81
CA THR A 103 0.92 9.80 16.23
C THR A 103 -0.41 9.24 16.76
N ASP A 104 -1.51 9.36 16.00
CA ASP A 104 -2.83 8.84 16.38
C ASP A 104 -2.94 7.30 16.26
N VAL A 105 -2.01 6.63 15.56
CA VAL A 105 -2.04 5.15 15.41
C VAL A 105 -1.51 4.39 16.63
N ARG A 106 -1.02 5.08 17.67
CA ARG A 106 -0.63 4.42 18.93
C ARG A 106 -1.82 4.24 19.86
N GLY A 107 -2.54 3.17 19.60
CA GLY A 107 -3.23 2.42 20.65
C GLY A 107 -4.65 2.88 20.95
N ARG A 108 -5.60 2.40 20.14
CA ARG A 108 -6.82 1.74 20.62
C ARG A 108 -7.65 1.31 19.42
N PHE A 109 -7.88 0.00 19.31
CA PHE A 109 -9.18 -0.47 18.87
C PHE A 109 -10.24 0.34 19.64
N ASN A 110 -11.12 1.03 18.92
CA ASN A 110 -12.26 1.80 19.41
C ASN A 110 -12.03 3.29 19.79
N LYS A 111 -12.00 4.17 18.78
CA LYS A 111 -12.92 5.32 18.56
C LYS A 111 -12.36 6.21 17.45
N TYR A 112 -13.12 6.35 16.36
CA TYR A 112 -12.76 7.09 15.14
C TYR A 112 -12.31 8.54 15.38
N PRO A 113 -11.27 8.99 14.65
CA PRO A 113 -11.50 9.91 13.53
C PRO A 113 -10.83 9.45 12.20
N CYS A 114 -11.64 9.47 11.13
CA CYS A 114 -11.38 9.37 9.68
C CYS A 114 -10.37 8.38 9.05
N LEU A 115 -9.87 7.37 9.77
CA LEU A 115 -9.35 6.16 9.09
C LEU A 115 -10.52 5.29 8.64
N THR A 116 -11.18 5.65 7.54
CA THR A 116 -12.16 4.75 6.90
C THR A 116 -11.39 3.74 6.05
N THR A 117 -11.05 2.60 6.63
CA THR A 117 -10.84 1.36 5.88
C THR A 117 -12.22 0.94 5.35
N GLU A 118 -12.61 1.44 4.19
CA GLU A 118 -13.77 0.92 3.48
C GLU A 118 -13.35 -0.46 2.95
N GLY A 119 -13.67 -1.51 3.71
CA GLY A 119 -13.73 -2.86 3.13
C GLY A 119 -14.99 -2.93 2.29
N VAL A 120 -14.86 -3.33 1.03
CA VAL A 120 -16.01 -3.59 0.17
C VAL A 120 -16.81 -4.75 0.77
N PRO A 121 -18.14 -4.63 0.96
CA PRO A 121 -18.96 -5.79 1.24
C PRO A 121 -19.02 -6.63 -0.04
N ASP A 122 -18.24 -7.70 -0.09
CA ASP A 122 -18.31 -8.70 -1.16
C ASP A 122 -19.70 -9.35 -1.13
N GLY A 123 -20.55 -8.92 -2.06
CA GLY A 123 -21.92 -9.38 -2.15
C GLY A 123 -22.58 -8.99 -3.48
N SER A 124 -22.17 -9.68 -4.56
CA SER A 124 -23.02 -10.24 -5.64
C SER A 124 -22.17 -10.62 -6.85
#